data_AF-A0A6G1JDD4-F1
#
_entry.id   AF-A0A6G1JDD4-F1
#
_cell.length_a   1.000
_cell.length_b   1.000
_cell.length_c   1.000
_cell.angle_alpha   90.00
_cell.angle_beta   90.00
_cell.angle_gamma   90.00
#
_symmetry.space_group_name_H-M   'P 1'
#
loop_
_entity.id
_entity.type
_entity.pdbx_description
1 polymer ?
#
loop_
_entity_poly.entity_id
_entity_poly.type
_entity_poly.pdbx_seq_one_letter_code
_entity_poly.pdbx_strand_id
1 'polypeptide(L)'
;MSYMLEFPPHAPLPTSARSPPYALFFVGGVGVYRDLPPKLPLRVALHLAPKLRHYIHPLSTNATYLALRAPHVGINIPANINTDGLGWIVKRMLQIGGEAVSKEVFSMKPSVLTSVSIHEAWLALELPLEGLQALHAHIQTTLSFGDPVLLKEIKAIWSAFPIGSPIMLEMGLNFVHSHINLGYTTSEFSSIRHWYLATRGRCDFFRSIEKQVPEFDQVQKL
;
A
#
# COMPACT_ATOMS: atom_id res chain seq x y z
N MET A 1 13.84 -8.57 -8.56
CA MET A 1 13.54 -8.75 -7.13
C MET A 1 12.40 -7.80 -6.79
N SER A 2 11.33 -8.26 -6.12
CA SER A 2 10.28 -7.36 -5.60
C SER A 2 10.80 -6.71 -4.32
N TYR A 3 11.55 -5.63 -4.48
CA TYR A 3 12.40 -5.04 -3.43
C TYR A 3 11.64 -4.35 -2.29
N MET A 4 10.31 -4.45 -2.25
CA MET A 4 9.49 -3.68 -1.30
C MET A 4 8.69 -4.51 -0.31
N LEU A 5 8.43 -5.78 -0.62
CA LEU A 5 7.59 -6.64 0.19
C LEU A 5 8.31 -7.94 0.49
N GLU A 6 8.45 -8.26 1.76
CA GLU A 6 9.06 -9.49 2.21
C GLU A 6 8.06 -10.27 3.06
N PHE A 7 7.66 -11.45 2.60
CA PHE A 7 6.95 -12.33 3.51
C PHE A 7 7.98 -12.92 4.46
N PRO A 8 7.69 -12.96 5.78
CA PRO A 8 8.63 -13.53 6.74
C PRO A 8 8.98 -14.97 6.33
N PRO A 9 10.19 -15.45 6.68
CA PRO A 9 10.64 -16.77 6.31
C PRO A 9 9.70 -17.81 6.94
N HIS A 10 8.79 -18.32 6.13
CA HIS A 10 7.96 -19.46 6.49
C HIS A 10 8.71 -20.75 6.17
N ALA A 11 8.22 -21.85 6.73
CA ALA A 11 8.62 -23.20 6.32
C ALA A 11 8.59 -23.31 4.78
N PRO A 12 9.46 -24.11 4.16
CA PRO A 12 9.48 -24.25 2.71
C PRO A 12 8.07 -24.53 2.18
N LEU A 13 7.72 -23.88 1.06
CA LEU A 13 6.45 -24.11 0.41
C LEU A 13 6.26 -25.61 0.18
N PRO A 14 5.07 -26.18 0.48
CA PRO A 14 4.84 -27.59 0.24
C PRO A 14 5.01 -27.91 -1.24
N THR A 15 5.43 -29.12 -1.58
CA THR A 15 5.64 -29.58 -2.97
C THR A 15 4.39 -29.41 -3.85
N SER A 16 3.21 -29.45 -3.24
CA SER A 16 1.90 -29.24 -3.88
C SER A 16 1.43 -27.78 -3.89
N ALA A 17 2.25 -26.81 -3.46
CA ALA A 17 1.83 -25.42 -3.32
C ALA A 17 1.31 -24.81 -4.63
N ARG A 18 1.86 -25.23 -5.78
CA ARG A 18 1.51 -24.72 -7.11
C ARG A 18 0.28 -25.38 -7.72
N SER A 19 -0.16 -26.50 -7.14
CA SER A 19 -1.31 -27.24 -7.65
C SER A 19 -2.62 -26.49 -7.36
N PRO A 20 -3.64 -26.66 -8.21
CA PRO A 20 -4.98 -26.15 -7.91
C PRO A 20 -5.52 -26.70 -6.57
N PRO A 21 -6.50 -26.03 -5.94
CA PRO A 21 -7.31 -24.93 -6.49
C PRO A 21 -6.63 -23.55 -6.50
N TYR A 22 -7.15 -22.65 -7.32
CA TYR A 22 -6.71 -21.25 -7.39
C TYR A 22 -7.62 -20.32 -6.58
N ALA A 23 -7.07 -19.26 -6.01
CA ALA A 23 -7.80 -18.25 -5.27
C ALA A 23 -8.45 -17.21 -6.20
N LEU A 24 -9.73 -16.88 -5.94
CA LEU A 24 -10.43 -15.73 -6.52
C LEU A 24 -10.74 -14.74 -5.41
N PHE A 25 -10.20 -13.53 -5.49
CA PHE A 25 -10.41 -12.53 -4.45
C PHE A 25 -11.65 -11.68 -4.70
N PHE A 26 -12.34 -11.40 -3.60
CA PHE A 26 -13.44 -10.48 -3.46
C PHE A 26 -13.10 -9.50 -2.34
N VAL A 27 -13.48 -8.23 -2.49
CA VAL A 27 -13.32 -7.18 -1.48
C VAL A 27 -14.71 -6.65 -1.16
N GLY A 28 -15.14 -6.77 0.09
CA GLY A 28 -16.50 -6.38 0.49
C GLY A 28 -17.61 -7.08 -0.30
N GLY A 29 -17.37 -8.30 -0.79
CA GLY A 29 -18.31 -9.06 -1.63
C GLY A 29 -18.23 -8.75 -3.13
N VAL A 30 -17.46 -7.74 -3.55
CA VAL A 30 -17.27 -7.39 -4.97
C VAL A 30 -16.07 -8.16 -5.53
N GLY A 31 -16.26 -8.84 -6.65
CA GLY A 31 -15.18 -9.61 -7.30
C GLY A 31 -14.14 -8.71 -7.95
N VAL A 32 -12.90 -8.78 -7.47
CA VAL A 32 -11.75 -7.99 -7.96
C VAL A 32 -10.76 -8.84 -8.79
N TYR A 33 -11.12 -10.10 -9.03
CA TYR A 33 -10.29 -11.09 -9.72
C TYR A 33 -9.95 -10.76 -11.18
N ARG A 34 -10.60 -9.75 -11.79
CA ARG A 34 -10.26 -9.26 -13.14
C ARG A 34 -9.04 -8.34 -13.13
N ASP A 35 -8.82 -7.65 -12.02
CA ASP A 35 -7.74 -6.67 -11.86
C ASP A 35 -6.50 -7.28 -11.20
N LEU A 36 -6.64 -8.52 -10.69
CA LEU A 36 -5.57 -9.29 -10.07
C LEU A 36 -5.00 -10.31 -11.06
N PRO A 37 -3.71 -10.68 -10.90
CA PRO A 37 -3.14 -11.78 -11.66
C PRO A 37 -3.99 -13.05 -11.54
N PRO A 38 -4.28 -13.73 -12.66
CA PRO A 38 -5.04 -14.96 -12.63
C PRO A 38 -4.19 -16.08 -12.02
N LYS A 39 -4.86 -17.12 -11.48
CA LYS A 39 -4.25 -18.39 -11.05
C LYS A 39 -3.26 -18.31 -9.87
N LEU A 40 -3.47 -17.42 -8.88
CA LEU A 40 -2.77 -17.57 -7.59
C LEU A 40 -3.17 -18.92 -6.95
N PRO A 41 -2.24 -19.87 -6.75
CA PRO A 41 -2.57 -21.12 -6.07
C PRO A 41 -3.05 -20.84 -4.65
N LEU A 42 -4.19 -21.42 -4.26
CA LEU A 42 -4.78 -21.21 -2.93
C LEU A 42 -3.78 -21.58 -1.83
N ARG A 43 -3.04 -22.68 -2.00
CA ARG A 43 -2.05 -23.14 -1.03
C ARG A 43 -0.92 -22.13 -0.82
N VAL A 44 -0.48 -21.43 -1.86
CA VAL A 44 0.50 -20.32 -1.74
C VAL A 44 -0.12 -19.18 -0.94
N ALA A 45 -1.33 -18.75 -1.29
CA ALA A 45 -2.03 -17.67 -0.59
C ALA A 45 -2.21 -17.98 0.90
N LEU A 46 -2.70 -19.17 1.25
CA LEU A 46 -2.95 -19.59 2.62
C LEU A 46 -1.68 -19.91 3.41
N HIS A 47 -0.56 -20.15 2.73
CA HIS A 47 0.73 -20.33 3.38
C HIS A 47 1.34 -18.99 3.77
N LEU A 48 1.30 -18.02 2.85
CA LEU A 48 1.86 -16.69 3.04
C LEU A 48 0.95 -15.74 3.83
N ALA A 49 -0.37 -15.97 3.79
CA ALA A 49 -1.38 -15.22 4.52
C ALA A 49 -2.39 -16.18 5.18
N PRO A 50 -2.03 -16.84 6.30
CA PRO A 50 -2.86 -17.86 6.93
C PRO A 50 -4.27 -17.39 7.30
N LYS A 51 -4.45 -16.10 7.63
CA LYS A 51 -5.74 -15.53 8.00
C LYS A 51 -6.79 -15.61 6.88
N LEU A 52 -6.36 -15.69 5.62
CA LEU A 52 -7.26 -15.86 4.48
C LEU A 52 -8.15 -17.11 4.58
N ARG A 53 -7.79 -18.10 5.40
CA ARG A 53 -8.63 -19.28 5.68
C ARG A 53 -10.00 -18.89 6.24
N HIS A 54 -10.06 -17.83 7.05
CA HIS A 54 -11.31 -17.33 7.63
C HIS A 54 -12.18 -16.56 6.64
N TYR A 55 -11.62 -16.21 5.48
CA TYR A 55 -12.27 -15.43 4.44
C TYR A 55 -12.72 -16.30 3.26
N ILE A 56 -12.59 -17.63 3.37
CA ILE A 56 -13.06 -18.55 2.33
C ILE A 56 -14.58 -18.42 2.18
N HIS A 57 -15.03 -18.12 0.98
CA HIS A 57 -16.43 -17.89 0.66
C HIS A 57 -16.86 -18.74 -0.54
N PRO A 58 -18.08 -19.30 -0.55
CA PRO A 58 -18.63 -19.96 -1.73
C PRO A 58 -18.61 -19.03 -2.94
N LEU A 59 -18.30 -19.58 -4.11
CA LEU A 59 -18.23 -18.82 -5.35
C LEU A 59 -19.62 -18.32 -5.76
N SER A 60 -19.70 -17.07 -6.21
CA SER A 60 -20.90 -16.54 -6.85
C SER A 60 -21.13 -17.19 -8.21
N THR A 61 -22.38 -17.18 -8.70
CA THR A 61 -22.82 -17.83 -9.95
C THR A 61 -21.96 -17.46 -11.17
N ASN A 62 -21.50 -16.21 -11.24
CA ASN A 62 -20.65 -15.72 -12.32
C ASN A 62 -19.21 -16.26 -12.23
N ALA A 63 -18.70 -16.49 -11.02
CA ALA A 63 -17.40 -17.12 -10.79
C ALA A 63 -17.45 -18.65 -10.92
N THR A 64 -18.64 -19.26 -10.82
CA THR A 64 -18.85 -20.69 -11.06
C THR A 64 -18.45 -21.10 -12.48
N TYR A 65 -18.66 -20.25 -13.48
CA TYR A 65 -18.21 -20.52 -14.85
C TYR A 65 -16.69 -20.66 -14.98
N LEU A 66 -15.91 -19.96 -14.16
CA LEU A 66 -14.46 -20.11 -14.11
C LEU A 66 -14.06 -21.41 -13.40
N ALA A 67 -14.82 -21.81 -12.37
CA ALA A 67 -14.65 -23.08 -11.67
C ALA A 67 -14.86 -24.31 -12.57
N LEU A 68 -15.66 -24.19 -13.64
CA LEU A 68 -15.85 -25.25 -14.63
C LEU A 68 -14.59 -25.54 -15.46
N ARG A 69 -13.70 -24.56 -15.63
CA ARG A 69 -12.45 -24.73 -16.40
C ARG A 69 -11.28 -25.21 -15.55
N ALA A 70 -11.20 -24.76 -14.30
CA ALA A 70 -10.20 -25.18 -13.33
C ALA A 70 -10.75 -25.01 -11.90
N PRO A 71 -10.27 -25.77 -10.90
CA PRO A 71 -10.76 -25.64 -9.54
C PRO A 71 -10.41 -24.26 -8.96
N HIS A 72 -11.42 -23.50 -8.52
CA HIS A 72 -11.25 -22.20 -7.88
C HIS A 72 -11.92 -22.16 -6.50
N VAL A 73 -11.40 -21.32 -5.61
CA VAL A 73 -11.96 -21.04 -4.28
C VAL A 73 -12.04 -19.53 -4.08
N GLY A 74 -13.20 -19.05 -3.61
CA GLY A 74 -13.41 -17.64 -3.32
C GLY A 74 -12.78 -17.23 -1.99
N ILE A 75 -12.12 -16.07 -1.96
CA ILE A 75 -11.60 -15.43 -0.75
C ILE A 75 -12.22 -14.04 -0.68
N ASN A 76 -13.13 -13.81 0.26
CA ASN A 76 -13.79 -12.53 0.45
C ASN A 76 -13.19 -11.76 1.63
N ILE A 77 -12.37 -10.76 1.32
CA ILE A 77 -11.75 -9.89 2.32
C ILE A 77 -12.79 -8.84 2.75
N PRO A 78 -13.17 -8.78 4.04
CA PRO A 78 -14.24 -7.90 4.51
C PRO A 78 -13.82 -6.43 4.58
N ALA A 79 -12.52 -6.16 4.68
CA ALA A 79 -11.98 -4.80 4.74
C ALA A 79 -12.07 -4.10 3.38
N ASN A 80 -12.32 -2.78 3.38
CA ASN A 80 -12.23 -1.97 2.17
C ASN A 80 -10.76 -1.75 1.80
N ILE A 81 -10.24 -2.57 0.88
CA ILE A 81 -8.85 -2.54 0.45
C ILE A 81 -8.79 -2.05 -0.99
N ASN A 82 -7.84 -1.17 -1.28
CA ASN A 82 -7.54 -0.76 -2.65
C ASN A 82 -6.99 -1.97 -3.46
N THR A 83 -7.64 -2.25 -4.60
CA THR A 83 -7.30 -3.35 -5.50
C THR A 83 -5.87 -3.30 -6.02
N ASP A 84 -5.31 -2.10 -6.22
CA ASP A 84 -3.94 -1.93 -6.67
C ASP A 84 -2.96 -2.45 -5.62
N GLY A 85 -3.15 -2.06 -4.36
CA GLY A 85 -2.34 -2.51 -3.22
C GLY A 85 -2.40 -4.03 -3.07
N LEU A 86 -3.60 -4.61 -3.14
CA LEU A 86 -3.79 -6.06 -3.13
C LEU A 86 -3.09 -6.74 -4.32
N GLY A 87 -3.13 -6.12 -5.50
CA GLY A 87 -2.45 -6.60 -6.72
C GLY A 87 -0.95 -6.75 -6.54
N TRP A 88 -0.29 -5.78 -5.89
CA TRP A 88 1.14 -5.88 -5.57
C TRP A 88 1.46 -7.05 -4.64
N ILE A 89 0.64 -7.24 -3.60
CA ILE A 89 0.79 -8.35 -2.65
C ILE A 89 0.61 -9.70 -3.35
N VAL A 90 -0.45 -9.85 -4.16
CA VAL A 90 -0.72 -11.08 -4.92
C VAL A 90 0.40 -11.41 -5.90
N LYS A 91 0.94 -10.42 -6.61
CA LYS A 91 2.09 -10.60 -7.51
C LYS A 91 3.33 -11.07 -6.74
N ARG A 92 3.56 -10.54 -5.54
CA ARG A 92 4.65 -11.01 -4.68
C ARG A 92 4.43 -12.45 -4.21
N MET A 93 3.20 -12.82 -3.83
CA MET A 93 2.87 -14.20 -3.47
C MET A 93 3.13 -15.17 -4.63
N LEU A 94 2.72 -14.81 -5.85
CA LEU A 94 3.00 -15.60 -7.06
C LEU A 94 4.49 -15.79 -7.29
N GLN A 95 5.27 -14.71 -7.16
CA GLN A 95 6.72 -14.78 -7.31
C GLN A 95 7.37 -15.74 -6.30
N ILE A 96 6.96 -15.67 -5.02
CA ILE A 96 7.44 -16.59 -3.99
C ILE A 96 6.99 -18.03 -4.28
N GLY A 97 5.78 -18.19 -4.81
CA GLY A 97 5.26 -19.45 -5.34
C GLY A 97 6.08 -20.02 -6.50
N GLY A 98 6.97 -19.23 -7.11
CA GLY A 98 7.78 -19.60 -8.27
C GLY A 98 7.04 -19.50 -9.61
N GLU A 99 5.92 -18.77 -9.63
CA GLU A 99 5.21 -18.44 -10.86
C GLU A 99 5.89 -17.28 -11.59
N ALA A 100 5.83 -17.31 -12.92
CA ALA A 100 6.36 -16.24 -13.74
C ALA A 100 5.48 -15.00 -13.62
N VAL A 101 6.01 -13.92 -13.06
CA VAL A 101 5.36 -12.61 -13.00
C VAL A 101 6.13 -11.67 -13.92
N SER A 102 5.42 -10.81 -14.67
CA SER A 102 6.06 -9.92 -15.66
C SER A 102 7.10 -9.03 -14.98
N LYS A 103 8.28 -8.91 -15.63
CA LYS A 103 9.41 -8.13 -15.11
C LYS A 103 9.06 -6.66 -14.90
N GLU A 104 8.20 -6.13 -15.78
CA GLU A 104 7.72 -4.75 -15.76
C GLU A 104 7.16 -4.33 -14.40
N VAL A 105 6.46 -5.23 -13.70
CA VAL A 105 5.89 -4.91 -12.39
C VAL A 105 6.96 -4.69 -11.32
N PHE A 106 8.12 -5.34 -11.44
CA PHE A 106 9.21 -5.17 -10.48
C PHE A 106 10.21 -4.09 -10.87
N SER A 107 10.11 -3.56 -12.08
CA SER A 107 10.93 -2.43 -12.55
C SER A 107 10.29 -1.08 -12.23
N MET A 108 8.98 -1.03 -11.98
CA MET A 108 8.30 0.20 -11.61
C MET A 108 8.47 0.51 -10.12
N LYS A 109 8.83 1.75 -9.80
CA LYS A 109 8.74 2.29 -8.44
C LYS A 109 7.30 2.71 -8.20
N PRO A 110 6.56 2.12 -7.24
CA PRO A 110 5.23 2.60 -6.88
C PRO A 110 5.30 4.05 -6.40
N SER A 111 4.26 4.80 -6.77
CA SER A 111 4.00 6.14 -6.23
C SER A 111 3.76 6.07 -4.71
N VAL A 112 3.87 7.20 -4.02
CA VAL A 112 3.56 7.28 -2.58
C VAL A 112 2.15 6.76 -2.29
N LEU A 113 1.15 7.15 -3.09
CA LEU A 113 -0.23 6.65 -2.94
C LEU A 113 -0.34 5.14 -3.10
N THR A 114 0.37 4.58 -4.08
CA THR A 114 0.39 3.13 -4.30
C THR A 114 1.06 2.44 -3.11
N SER A 115 2.17 2.98 -2.59
CA SER A 115 2.86 2.44 -1.42
C SER A 115 2.00 2.50 -0.16
N VAL A 116 1.24 3.58 0.07
CA VAL A 116 0.25 3.67 1.15
C VAL A 116 -0.84 2.61 0.97
N SER A 117 -1.36 2.45 -0.25
CA SER A 117 -2.38 1.43 -0.56
C SER A 117 -1.88 0.01 -0.31
N ILE A 118 -0.61 -0.27 -0.61
CA ILE A 118 0.05 -1.55 -0.29
C ILE A 118 0.13 -1.75 1.22
N HIS A 119 0.54 -0.71 1.96
CA HIS A 119 0.62 -0.75 3.42
C HIS A 119 -0.73 -1.08 4.06
N GLU A 120 -1.79 -0.37 3.66
CA GLU A 120 -3.16 -0.60 4.17
C GLU A 120 -3.65 -2.01 3.82
N ALA A 121 -3.42 -2.47 2.59
CA ALA A 121 -3.75 -3.83 2.17
C ALA A 121 -3.02 -4.88 3.01
N TRP A 122 -1.74 -4.66 3.31
CA TRP A 122 -0.92 -5.55 4.12
C TRP A 122 -1.45 -5.68 5.55
N LEU A 123 -1.80 -4.55 6.17
CA LEU A 123 -2.41 -4.53 7.49
C LEU A 123 -3.78 -5.19 7.51
N ALA A 124 -4.61 -4.95 6.48
CA ALA A 124 -5.95 -5.53 6.38
C ALA A 124 -5.92 -7.05 6.15
N LEU A 125 -4.84 -7.57 5.57
CA LEU A 125 -4.56 -9.01 5.49
C LEU A 125 -3.91 -9.57 6.77
N GLU A 126 -3.63 -8.71 7.76
CA GLU A 126 -2.95 -9.02 9.01
C GLU A 126 -1.62 -9.75 8.82
N LEU A 127 -0.87 -9.25 7.84
CA LEU A 127 0.47 -9.73 7.57
C LEU A 127 1.48 -9.08 8.53
N PRO A 128 2.57 -9.78 8.89
CA PRO A 128 3.55 -9.25 9.84
C PRO A 128 4.23 -7.96 9.35
N LEU A 129 4.40 -6.98 10.24
CA LEU A 129 4.87 -5.63 9.89
C LEU A 129 6.30 -5.61 9.34
N GLU A 130 7.12 -6.59 9.72
CA GLU A 130 8.51 -6.72 9.30
C GLU A 130 8.61 -6.80 7.77
N GLY A 131 7.59 -7.35 7.11
CA GLY A 131 7.53 -7.45 5.66
C GLY A 131 7.37 -6.13 4.91
N LEU A 132 7.12 -5.03 5.62
CA LEU A 132 6.94 -3.69 5.06
C LEU A 132 8.16 -2.79 5.20
N GLN A 133 9.25 -3.25 5.83
CA GLN A 133 10.43 -2.40 6.10
C GLN A 133 10.98 -1.72 4.84
N ALA A 134 11.13 -2.47 3.75
CA ALA A 134 11.64 -1.92 2.50
C ALA A 134 10.63 -0.97 1.83
N LEU A 135 9.32 -1.23 1.96
CA LEU A 135 8.28 -0.30 1.51
C LEU A 135 8.33 1.01 2.29
N HIS A 136 8.51 0.95 3.61
CA HIS A 136 8.62 2.13 4.46
C HIS A 136 9.86 2.95 4.13
N ALA A 137 11.00 2.29 3.95
CA ALA A 137 12.24 2.95 3.51
C ALA A 137 12.07 3.62 2.14
N HIS A 138 11.36 2.98 1.21
CA HIS A 138 11.02 3.59 -0.08
C HIS A 138 10.15 4.84 0.07
N ILE A 139 9.09 4.78 0.90
CA ILE A 139 8.23 5.95 1.16
C ILE A 139 9.06 7.09 1.75
N GLN A 140 9.85 6.81 2.79
CA GLN A 140 10.73 7.81 3.42
C GLN A 140 11.68 8.44 2.40
N THR A 141 12.41 7.62 1.65
CA THR A 141 13.37 8.09 0.63
C THR A 141 12.68 8.95 -0.42
N THR A 142 11.47 8.55 -0.85
CA THR A 142 10.68 9.31 -1.83
C THR A 142 10.22 10.65 -1.27
N LEU A 143 9.86 10.71 0.01
CA LEU A 143 9.49 11.97 0.68
C LEU A 143 10.72 12.85 0.93
N SER A 144 11.88 12.29 1.30
CA SER A 144 13.06 13.10 1.59
C SER A 144 13.71 13.71 0.34
N PHE A 145 13.70 12.97 -0.78
CA PHE A 145 14.47 13.34 -1.99
C PHE A 145 13.63 13.48 -3.26
N GLY A 146 12.32 13.23 -3.19
CA GLY A 146 11.43 13.29 -4.35
C GLY A 146 10.78 14.65 -4.56
N ASP A 147 9.75 14.64 -5.39
CA ASP A 147 8.94 15.81 -5.71
C ASP A 147 8.14 16.33 -4.49
N PRO A 148 7.62 17.58 -4.56
CA PRO A 148 6.74 18.12 -3.53
C PRO A 148 5.53 17.22 -3.24
N VAL A 149 5.32 16.90 -1.96
CA VAL A 149 4.23 16.01 -1.53
C VAL A 149 2.87 16.66 -1.78
N LEU A 150 2.01 15.95 -2.51
CA LEU A 150 0.71 16.46 -2.91
C LEU A 150 -0.31 16.30 -1.78
N LEU A 151 -1.34 17.16 -1.75
CA LEU A 151 -2.40 17.09 -0.73
C LEU A 151 -3.06 15.70 -0.62
N LYS A 152 -3.24 15.01 -1.75
CA LYS A 152 -3.79 13.65 -1.78
C LYS A 152 -2.88 12.64 -1.07
N GLU A 153 -1.56 12.80 -1.20
CA GLU A 153 -0.55 11.96 -0.55
C GLU A 153 -0.47 12.26 0.94
N ILE A 154 -0.48 13.55 1.31
CA ILE A 154 -0.54 13.98 2.72
C ILE A 154 -1.76 13.34 3.42
N LYS A 155 -2.94 13.41 2.79
CA LYS A 155 -4.17 12.82 3.35
C LYS A 155 -4.05 11.30 3.52
N ALA A 156 -3.50 10.61 2.54
CA ALA A 156 -3.33 9.15 2.57
C ALA A 156 -2.31 8.73 3.64
N ILE A 157 -1.17 9.44 3.74
CA ILE A 157 -0.17 9.20 4.77
C ILE A 157 -0.76 9.46 6.16
N TRP A 158 -1.49 10.57 6.33
CA TRP A 158 -2.13 10.92 7.59
C TRP A 158 -3.14 9.89 8.07
N SER A 159 -3.89 9.25 7.17
CA SER A 159 -4.85 8.21 7.55
C SER A 159 -4.18 6.86 7.85
N ALA A 160 -3.04 6.58 7.22
CA ALA A 160 -2.40 5.26 7.31
C ALA A 160 -1.34 5.15 8.42
N PHE A 161 -0.63 6.24 8.73
CA PHE A 161 0.53 6.20 9.62
C PHE A 161 0.31 6.96 10.93
N PRO A 162 0.86 6.48 12.06
CA PRO A 162 0.76 7.19 13.33
C PRO A 162 1.61 8.46 13.31
N ILE A 163 1.14 9.51 13.99
CA ILE A 163 1.71 10.88 13.97
C ILE A 163 3.21 10.95 14.33
N GLY A 164 3.71 10.02 15.15
CA GLY A 164 5.14 9.94 15.52
C GLY A 164 6.00 9.04 14.62
N SER A 165 5.46 8.49 13.54
CA SER A 165 6.24 7.64 12.64
C SER A 165 7.25 8.45 11.83
N PRO A 166 8.39 7.86 11.44
CA PRO A 166 9.35 8.55 10.57
C PRO A 166 8.74 8.96 9.22
N ILE A 167 7.78 8.20 8.68
CA ILE A 167 7.08 8.57 7.43
C ILE A 167 6.28 9.87 7.60
N MET A 168 5.60 10.04 8.74
CA MET A 168 4.88 11.28 9.04
C MET A 168 5.84 12.46 9.13
N LEU A 169 6.97 12.28 9.81
CA LEU A 169 8.01 13.31 9.93
C LEU A 169 8.55 13.73 8.56
N GLU A 170 8.94 12.77 7.72
CA GLU A 170 9.47 13.03 6.36
C GLU A 170 8.44 13.73 5.47
N MET A 171 7.16 13.36 5.56
CA MET A 171 6.08 14.06 4.84
C MET A 171 5.99 15.53 5.27
N GLY A 172 6.04 15.80 6.58
CA GLY A 172 6.00 17.17 7.09
C GLY A 172 7.20 18.00 6.63
N LEU A 173 8.40 17.42 6.70
CA LEU A 173 9.65 18.07 6.27
C LEU A 173 9.64 18.34 4.76
N ASN A 174 9.20 17.37 3.95
CA ASN A 174 9.01 17.58 2.52
C ASN A 174 8.09 18.77 2.24
N PHE A 175 6.92 18.84 2.89
CA PHE A 175 6.02 19.99 2.74
C PHE A 175 6.70 21.33 3.03
N VAL A 176 7.41 21.43 4.16
CA VAL A 176 8.09 22.66 4.57
C VAL A 176 9.21 23.04 3.58
N HIS A 177 10.11 22.10 3.27
CA HIS A 177 11.23 22.34 2.37
C HIS A 177 10.76 22.65 0.95
N SER A 178 9.76 21.95 0.43
CA SER A 178 9.22 22.23 -0.90
C SER A 178 8.57 23.60 -0.96
N HIS A 179 7.94 24.08 0.12
CA HIS A 179 7.42 25.46 0.14
C HIS A 179 8.54 26.51 0.11
N ILE A 180 9.57 26.34 0.94
CA ILE A 180 10.74 27.23 0.98
C ILE A 180 11.41 27.32 -0.40
N ASN A 181 11.50 26.20 -1.09
CA ASN A 181 12.10 26.10 -2.43
C ASN A 181 11.13 26.45 -3.57
N LEU A 182 9.97 27.06 -3.28
CA LEU A 182 8.96 27.45 -4.28
C LEU A 182 8.44 26.29 -5.15
N GLY A 183 8.47 25.06 -4.62
CA GLY A 183 8.01 23.85 -5.30
C GLY A 183 6.49 23.70 -5.39
N TYR A 184 5.73 24.54 -4.67
CA TYR A 184 4.26 24.57 -4.76
C TYR A 184 3.78 25.80 -5.51
N THR A 185 2.72 25.63 -6.30
CA THR A 185 1.89 26.76 -6.71
C THR A 185 1.15 27.35 -5.50
N THR A 186 0.75 28.62 -5.58
CA THR A 186 -0.04 29.28 -4.52
C THR A 186 -1.33 28.50 -4.20
N SER A 187 -1.98 27.94 -5.23
CA SER A 187 -3.21 27.14 -5.07
C SER A 187 -2.96 25.84 -4.31
N GLU A 188 -1.88 25.12 -4.62
CA GLU A 188 -1.52 23.87 -3.93
C GLU A 188 -1.17 24.12 -2.47
N PHE A 189 -0.29 25.09 -2.20
CA PHE A 189 0.09 25.45 -0.84
C PHE A 189 -1.13 25.86 -0.01
N SER A 190 -1.99 26.72 -0.56
CA SER A 190 -3.22 27.18 0.12
C SER A 190 -4.17 26.01 0.42
N SER A 191 -4.28 25.04 -0.49
CA SER A 191 -5.11 23.86 -0.30
C SER A 191 -4.58 22.96 0.82
N ILE A 192 -3.27 22.76 0.88
CA ILE A 192 -2.62 21.99 1.96
C ILE A 192 -2.80 22.69 3.30
N ARG A 193 -2.55 24.00 3.34
CA ARG A 193 -2.71 24.83 4.54
C ARG A 193 -4.13 24.83 5.07
N HIS A 194 -5.11 25.03 4.20
CA HIS A 194 -6.52 24.96 4.56
C HIS A 194 -6.87 23.61 5.19
N TRP A 195 -6.36 22.50 4.62
CA TRP A 195 -6.63 21.16 5.13
C TRP A 195 -6.01 20.89 6.50
N TYR A 196 -4.74 21.27 6.74
CA TYR A 196 -4.10 20.99 8.04
C TYR A 196 -4.59 21.93 9.15
N LEU A 197 -5.01 23.15 8.82
CA LEU A 197 -5.60 24.08 9.80
C LEU A 197 -7.02 23.67 10.22
N ALA A 198 -7.71 22.81 9.45
CA ALA A 198 -9.08 22.41 9.73
C ALA A 198 -9.26 21.59 11.03
N THR A 199 -8.18 21.00 11.58
CA THR A 199 -8.26 20.22 12.82
C THR A 199 -7.07 20.53 13.72
N ARG A 200 -7.29 20.53 15.04
CA ARG A 200 -6.24 20.80 16.02
C ARG A 200 -5.04 19.85 15.89
N GLY A 201 -5.27 18.54 15.78
CA GLY A 201 -4.19 17.56 15.70
C GLY A 201 -3.27 17.76 14.48
N ARG A 202 -3.85 18.05 13.30
CA ARG A 202 -3.06 18.38 12.10
C ARG A 202 -2.30 19.68 12.28
N CYS A 203 -2.97 20.72 12.78
CA CYS A 203 -2.36 22.02 13.00
C CYS A 203 -1.16 21.93 13.96
N ASP A 204 -1.31 21.22 15.07
CA ASP A 204 -0.25 21.03 16.08
C ASP A 204 0.94 20.25 15.48
N PHE A 205 0.68 19.20 14.69
CA PHE A 205 1.71 18.47 13.97
C PHE A 205 2.49 19.38 13.00
N PHE A 206 1.80 20.05 12.06
CA PHE A 206 2.49 20.87 11.06
C PHE A 206 3.26 22.03 11.71
N ARG A 207 2.69 22.71 12.71
CA ARG A 207 3.41 23.75 13.48
C ARG A 207 4.65 23.22 14.19
N SER A 208 4.62 21.98 14.67
CA SER A 208 5.79 21.37 15.29
C SER A 208 6.92 21.13 14.30
N ILE A 209 6.59 20.86 13.03
CA ILE A 209 7.57 20.73 11.95
C ILE A 209 8.06 22.11 11.50
N GLU A 210 7.16 23.06 11.28
CA GLU A 210 7.48 24.44 10.87
C GLU A 210 8.47 25.09 11.85
N LYS A 211 8.29 24.89 13.17
CA LYS A 211 9.22 25.39 14.20
C LYS A 211 10.63 24.81 14.14
N GLN A 212 10.82 23.65 13.52
CA GLN A 212 12.13 23.03 13.35
C GLN A 212 12.90 23.63 12.17
N VAL A 213 12.25 24.43 11.32
CA VAL A 213 12.83 25.02 10.11
C VAL A 213 12.59 26.53 10.11
N PRO A 214 13.48 27.33 10.75
CA PRO A 214 13.29 28.77 10.94
C PRO A 214 13.10 29.58 9.65
N GLU A 215 13.59 29.07 8.52
CA GLU A 215 13.48 29.70 7.21
C GLU A 215 12.02 29.76 6.71
N PHE A 216 11.15 28.85 7.19
CA PHE A 216 9.76 28.80 6.77
C PHE A 216 8.98 30.09 7.10
N ASP A 217 9.23 30.67 8.27
CA ASP A 217 8.58 31.92 8.71
C ASP A 217 9.02 33.14 7.90
N GLN A 218 10.18 33.08 7.24
CA GLN A 218 10.70 34.18 6.43
C GLN A 218 10.00 34.22 5.07
N VAL A 219 9.71 33.04 4.49
CA VAL A 219 9.04 32.90 3.19
C VAL A 219 7.56 33.26 3.26
N GLN A 220 6.89 33.04 4.40
CA GLN A 220 5.47 33.42 4.56
C GLN A 220 5.18 34.93 4.58
N LYS A 221 6.21 35.77 4.75
CA LYS A 221 6.06 37.25 4.83
C LYS A 221 6.22 37.94 3.48
N LEU A 222 6.60 37.19 2.45
CA LEU A 222 6.74 37.63 1.06
C LEU A 222 5.44 37.35 0.28
#